data_AF-A0A7S2KZ20-F1
#
_entry.id   AF-A0A7S2KZ20-F1
#
_cell.length_a   1.000
_cell.length_b   1.000
_cell.length_c   1.000
_cell.angle_alpha   90.00
_cell.angle_beta   90.00
_cell.angle_gamma   90.00
#
_symmetry.space_group_name_H-M   'P 1'
#
loop_
_entity.id
_entity.type
_entity.pdbx_description
1 polymer ?
#
loop_
_entity_poly.entity_id
_entity_poly.type
_entity_poly.pdbx_seq_one_letter_code
_entity_poly.pdbx_strand_id
1 'polypeptide(L)'
;MADDDGEHYLTAFLQTFFSTHGLDYEAYGPYVTGTITTDLTTREEVDEQLNDLIELLQASSETHEDDDDAWNVEFRNGVLDLHSQKQQLILSAVENNNDSNNGGTAVVDLVKMAEEIAISETSKQKSNNNSEEADLAKKMLLERYAFEESDDDEAGHVEGDGADEGGGPIDNRAVAKQMTLEKNQKLRNQFQESKKMSKEASARGKIEKSLAKEERRKRANKGERKR
;
A
#
# COMPACT_ATOMS: atom_id res chain seq x y z
N MET A 1 -8.18 9.95 -26.76
CA MET A 1 -8.05 11.02 -25.77
C MET A 1 -9.47 11.44 -25.49
N ALA A 2 -10.05 10.88 -24.43
CA ALA A 2 -11.33 11.36 -23.94
C ALA A 2 -10.96 12.48 -22.99
N ASP A 3 -11.23 13.71 -23.41
CA ASP A 3 -11.33 14.83 -22.50
C ASP A 3 -12.53 14.53 -21.60
N ASP A 4 -12.25 13.82 -20.50
CA ASP A 4 -13.13 13.82 -19.34
C ASP A 4 -13.00 15.25 -18.83
N ASP A 5 -13.97 16.09 -19.15
CA ASP A 5 -14.16 17.38 -18.47
C ASP A 5 -14.51 17.04 -17.01
N GLY A 6 -13.47 16.62 -16.28
CA GLY A 6 -13.46 16.09 -14.92
C GLY A 6 -13.67 17.23 -13.94
N GLU A 7 -14.82 17.89 -14.05
CA GLU A 7 -15.25 18.88 -13.09
C GLU A 7 -15.31 18.22 -11.72
N HIS A 8 -14.50 18.74 -10.80
CA HIS A 8 -14.47 18.27 -9.43
C HIS A 8 -15.87 18.45 -8.80
N TYR A 9 -16.32 17.51 -7.97
CA TYR A 9 -17.66 17.58 -7.36
C TYR A 9 -17.86 18.80 -6.44
N LEU A 10 -16.78 19.50 -6.08
CA LEU A 10 -16.81 20.77 -5.34
C LEU A 10 -16.94 22.02 -6.22
N THR A 11 -16.76 21.91 -7.54
CA THR A 11 -16.69 23.07 -8.45
C THR A 11 -17.91 23.98 -8.31
N ALA A 12 -19.12 23.43 -8.32
CA ALA A 12 -20.35 24.22 -8.19
C ALA A 12 -20.48 24.92 -6.82
N PHE A 13 -20.07 24.25 -5.74
CA PHE A 13 -20.06 24.82 -4.39
C PHE A 13 -19.07 25.98 -4.29
N LEU A 14 -17.84 25.77 -4.75
CA LEU A 14 -16.77 26.76 -4.69
C LEU A 14 -17.07 27.98 -5.56
N GLN A 15 -17.63 27.81 -6.76
CA GLN A 15 -18.04 28.94 -7.61
C GLN A 15 -19.09 29.81 -6.91
N THR A 16 -20.05 29.19 -6.23
CA THR A 16 -21.11 29.92 -5.52
C THR A 16 -20.53 30.64 -4.30
N PHE A 17 -19.76 29.92 -3.47
CA PHE A 17 -19.20 30.47 -2.23
C PHE A 17 -18.16 31.56 -2.53
N PHE A 18 -17.24 31.34 -3.46
CA PHE A 18 -16.24 32.36 -3.81
C PHE A 18 -16.87 33.59 -4.43
N SER A 19 -17.89 33.43 -5.30
CA SER A 19 -18.60 34.58 -5.85
C SER A 19 -19.30 35.42 -4.78
N THR A 20 -19.80 34.82 -3.69
CA THR A 20 -20.44 35.60 -2.60
C THR A 20 -19.42 36.29 -1.69
N HIS A 21 -18.18 35.77 -1.63
CA HIS A 21 -17.11 36.28 -0.78
C HIS A 21 -16.13 37.22 -1.52
N GLY A 22 -16.37 37.48 -2.80
CA GLY A 22 -15.51 38.34 -3.62
C GLY A 22 -14.20 37.66 -4.06
N LEU A 23 -14.18 36.33 -4.09
CA LEU A 23 -13.04 35.53 -4.53
C LEU A 23 -13.25 35.02 -5.95
N ASP A 24 -12.16 34.97 -6.71
CA ASP A 24 -12.16 34.38 -8.05
C ASP A 24 -11.98 32.87 -8.00
N TYR A 25 -12.94 32.13 -8.54
CA TYR A 25 -12.86 30.67 -8.62
C TYR A 25 -11.70 30.18 -9.48
N GLU A 26 -11.37 30.85 -10.58
CA GLU A 26 -10.27 30.39 -11.44
C GLU A 26 -8.91 30.53 -10.74
N ALA A 27 -8.76 31.56 -9.90
CA ALA A 27 -7.57 31.76 -9.10
C ALA A 27 -7.51 30.79 -7.91
N TYR A 28 -8.60 30.67 -7.13
CA TYR A 28 -8.56 30.00 -5.82
C TYR A 28 -9.12 28.58 -5.80
N GLY A 29 -10.03 28.24 -6.73
CA GLY A 29 -10.67 26.92 -6.84
C GLY A 29 -9.69 25.75 -6.95
N PRO A 30 -8.65 25.84 -7.81
CA PRO A 30 -7.66 24.78 -7.96
C PRO A 30 -6.89 24.45 -6.69
N TYR A 31 -6.72 25.41 -5.76
CA TYR A 31 -6.05 25.15 -4.49
C TYR A 31 -6.91 24.26 -3.58
N VAL A 32 -8.23 24.46 -3.56
CA VAL A 32 -9.16 23.62 -2.77
C VAL A 32 -9.35 22.24 -3.39
N THR A 33 -9.52 22.17 -4.71
CA THR A 33 -9.68 20.87 -5.38
C THR A 33 -8.37 20.10 -5.45
N GLY A 34 -7.23 20.81 -5.46
CA GLY A 34 -5.89 20.24 -5.48
C GLY A 34 -5.41 19.69 -4.13
N THR A 35 -5.97 20.12 -3.00
CA THR A 35 -5.75 19.43 -1.72
C THR A 35 -6.52 18.11 -1.68
N ILE A 36 -7.70 18.07 -2.30
CA ILE A 36 -8.59 16.91 -2.34
C ILE A 36 -8.34 16.09 -3.62
N THR A 37 -7.10 15.62 -3.80
CA THR A 37 -6.64 14.99 -5.05
C THR A 37 -6.96 13.51 -5.19
N THR A 38 -7.35 12.83 -4.11
CA THR A 38 -7.64 11.39 -4.17
C THR A 38 -8.94 11.05 -3.45
N ASP A 39 -9.69 10.11 -4.03
CA ASP A 39 -10.89 9.52 -3.43
C ASP A 39 -10.61 8.78 -2.09
N LEU A 40 -9.33 8.63 -1.72
CA LEU A 40 -8.84 7.94 -0.53
C LEU A 40 -8.39 8.89 0.59
N THR A 41 -8.36 10.20 0.35
CA THR A 41 -7.98 11.19 1.38
C THR A 41 -9.00 11.13 2.51
N THR A 42 -8.57 10.99 3.76
CA THR A 42 -9.54 10.88 4.87
C THR A 42 -10.17 12.24 5.18
N ARG A 43 -11.37 12.24 5.80
CA ARG A 43 -12.01 13.49 6.23
C ARG A 43 -11.09 14.32 7.13
N GLU A 44 -10.34 13.66 8.01
CA GLU A 44 -9.40 14.29 8.95
C GLU A 44 -8.23 14.96 8.21
N GLU A 45 -7.66 14.29 7.21
CA GLU A 45 -6.61 14.88 6.37
C GLU A 45 -7.10 16.11 5.58
N VAL A 46 -8.33 16.06 5.05
CA VAL A 46 -8.94 17.22 4.39
C VAL A 46 -9.16 18.36 5.39
N ASP A 47 -9.59 18.04 6.60
CA ASP A 47 -9.87 19.01 7.66
C ASP A 47 -8.62 19.79 8.10
N GLU A 48 -7.49 19.10 8.22
CA GLU A 48 -6.19 19.71 8.53
C GLU A 48 -5.71 20.62 7.40
N GLN A 49 -5.80 20.16 6.15
CA GLN A 49 -5.36 20.93 4.98
C GLN A 49 -6.24 22.15 4.71
N LEU A 50 -7.53 22.07 5.04
CA LEU A 50 -8.45 23.19 4.87
C LEU A 50 -8.13 24.34 5.82
N ASN A 51 -7.59 24.09 7.02
CA ASN A 51 -7.27 25.17 7.96
C ASN A 51 -6.23 26.14 7.38
N ASP A 52 -5.11 25.61 6.87
CA ASP A 52 -4.06 26.42 6.24
C ASP A 52 -4.57 27.19 5.02
N LEU A 53 -5.50 26.56 4.28
CA LEU A 53 -6.06 27.14 3.07
C LEU A 53 -7.12 28.20 3.39
N ILE A 54 -7.89 28.02 4.46
CA ILE A 54 -8.86 29.00 4.95
C ILE A 54 -8.16 30.29 5.36
N GLU A 55 -7.02 30.22 6.06
CA GLU A 55 -6.26 31.43 6.41
C GLU A 55 -5.84 32.21 5.15
N LEU A 56 -5.41 31.51 4.09
CA LEU A 56 -5.05 32.13 2.81
C LEU A 56 -6.27 32.76 2.11
N LEU A 57 -7.40 32.05 2.10
CA LEU A 57 -8.64 32.52 1.45
C LEU A 57 -9.26 33.69 2.21
N GLN A 58 -9.23 33.67 3.54
CA GLN A 58 -9.66 34.76 4.41
C GLN A 58 -8.86 36.02 4.12
N ALA A 59 -7.53 35.93 4.09
CA ALA A 59 -6.65 37.05 3.78
C ALA A 59 -6.82 37.58 2.34
N SER A 60 -7.39 36.75 1.45
CA SER A 60 -7.72 37.13 0.07
C SER A 60 -9.16 37.59 -0.11
N SER A 61 -10.01 37.44 0.91
CA SER A 61 -11.44 37.76 0.87
C SER A 61 -11.64 39.27 0.87
N GLU A 62 -12.46 39.78 -0.04
CA GLU A 62 -12.73 41.22 -0.11
C GLU A 62 -13.85 41.67 0.84
N THR A 63 -14.70 40.73 1.27
CA THR A 63 -16.01 41.07 1.89
C THR A 63 -16.24 40.48 3.27
N HIS A 64 -15.57 39.36 3.59
CA HIS A 64 -15.81 38.58 4.80
C HIS A 64 -14.49 38.10 5.41
N GLU A 65 -13.48 38.98 5.46
CA GLU A 65 -12.15 38.69 6.04
C GLU A 65 -12.27 38.22 7.49
N ASP A 66 -13.13 38.88 8.29
CA ASP A 66 -13.29 38.64 9.73
C ASP A 66 -14.50 37.74 10.10
N ASP A 67 -15.18 37.13 9.13
CA ASP A 67 -16.38 36.32 9.38
C ASP A 67 -16.04 34.85 9.64
N ASP A 68 -15.65 34.55 10.89
CA ASP A 68 -15.28 33.19 11.32
C ASP A 68 -16.38 32.16 11.07
N ASP A 69 -17.65 32.55 11.11
CA ASP A 69 -18.78 31.64 10.89
C ASP A 69 -18.87 31.26 9.40
N ALA A 70 -18.73 32.22 8.49
CA ALA A 70 -18.72 31.95 7.05
C ALA A 70 -17.61 30.95 6.66
N TRP A 71 -16.42 31.08 7.26
CA TRP A 71 -15.28 30.22 6.92
C TRP A 71 -15.30 28.87 7.63
N ASN A 72 -15.54 28.85 8.93
CA ASN A 72 -15.47 27.60 9.71
C ASN A 72 -16.78 26.81 9.70
N VAL A 73 -17.93 27.49 9.58
CA VAL A 73 -19.23 26.83 9.59
C VAL A 73 -19.71 26.55 8.19
N GLU A 74 -19.69 27.53 7.28
CA GLU A 74 -20.26 27.34 5.94
C GLU A 74 -19.27 26.71 4.96
N PHE A 75 -18.08 27.30 4.81
CA PHE A 75 -17.08 26.81 3.85
C PHE A 75 -16.51 25.46 4.27
N ARG A 76 -15.88 25.40 5.45
CA ARG A 76 -15.18 24.20 5.95
C ARG A 76 -16.12 22.99 6.00
N ASN A 77 -17.27 23.11 6.67
CA ASN A 77 -18.21 21.99 6.73
C ASN A 77 -18.83 21.67 5.37
N GLY A 78 -19.10 22.68 4.54
CA GLY A 78 -19.60 22.47 3.18
C GLY A 78 -18.67 21.60 2.34
N VAL A 79 -17.36 21.88 2.37
CA VAL A 79 -16.35 21.06 1.70
C VAL A 79 -16.29 19.64 2.30
N LEU A 80 -16.22 19.52 3.62
CA LEU A 80 -16.09 18.22 4.29
C LEU A 80 -17.32 17.33 4.09
N ASP A 81 -18.51 17.91 4.04
CA ASP A 81 -19.76 17.18 3.89
C ASP A 81 -19.94 16.71 2.44
N LEU A 82 -19.61 17.54 1.46
CA LEU A 82 -19.55 17.11 0.06
C LEU A 82 -18.51 16.01 -0.16
N HIS A 83 -17.34 16.12 0.48
CA HIS A 83 -16.31 15.09 0.42
C HIS A 83 -16.80 13.76 1.02
N SER A 84 -17.39 13.82 2.22
CA SER A 84 -17.97 12.65 2.89
C SER A 84 -19.08 11.98 2.06
N GLN A 85 -19.98 12.77 1.46
CA GLN A 85 -21.01 12.26 0.56
C GLN A 85 -20.40 11.57 -0.67
N LYS A 86 -19.37 12.17 -1.27
CA LYS A 86 -18.66 11.57 -2.40
C LYS A 86 -18.02 10.24 -2.02
N GLN A 87 -17.38 10.16 -0.87
CA GLN A 87 -16.80 8.91 -0.37
C GLN A 87 -17.85 7.83 -0.13
N GLN A 88 -18.99 8.17 0.48
CA GLN A 88 -20.10 7.23 0.67
C GLN A 88 -20.67 6.73 -0.66
N LEU A 89 -20.77 7.60 -1.67
CA LEU A 89 -21.18 7.21 -3.02
C LEU A 89 -20.18 6.25 -3.68
N ILE A 90 -18.88 6.47 -3.49
CA ILE A 90 -17.84 5.59 -4.02
C ILE A 90 -17.89 4.22 -3.32
N LEU A 91 -17.98 4.21 -2.00
CA LEU A 91 -18.08 2.97 -1.20
C LEU A 91 -19.33 2.17 -1.56
N SER A 92 -20.50 2.81 -1.64
CA SER A 92 -21.74 2.15 -2.03
C SER A 92 -21.73 1.69 -3.50
N ALA A 93 -21.07 2.41 -4.40
CA ALA A 93 -20.87 1.95 -5.78
C ALA A 93 -19.96 0.73 -5.86
N VAL A 94 -18.92 0.65 -5.02
CA VAL A 94 -18.03 -0.52 -4.92
C VAL A 94 -18.78 -1.73 -4.34
N GLU A 95 -19.59 -1.53 -3.29
CA GLU A 95 -20.43 -2.58 -2.70
C GLU A 95 -21.45 -3.13 -3.72
N ASN A 96 -22.19 -2.26 -4.41
CA ASN A 96 -23.16 -2.68 -5.42
C ASN A 96 -22.53 -3.41 -6.62
N ASN A 97 -21.31 -3.03 -7.01
CA ASN A 97 -20.56 -3.73 -8.05
C ASN A 97 -20.03 -5.09 -7.58
N ASN A 98 -19.66 -5.22 -6.30
CA ASN A 98 -19.30 -6.51 -5.71
C ASN A 98 -20.51 -7.43 -5.60
N ASP A 99 -21.67 -6.93 -5.21
CA ASP A 99 -22.90 -7.74 -5.12
C ASP A 99 -23.44 -8.16 -6.49
N SER A 100 -23.30 -7.31 -7.51
CA SER A 100 -23.68 -7.65 -8.89
C SER A 100 -22.74 -8.68 -9.55
N ASN A 101 -21.49 -8.77 -9.09
CA ASN A 101 -20.53 -9.81 -9.50
C ASN A 101 -20.55 -11.06 -8.59
N ASN A 102 -21.38 -11.06 -7.54
CA ASN A 102 -21.44 -12.12 -6.54
C ASN A 102 -22.48 -13.21 -6.81
N GLY A 103 -22.47 -13.71 -8.05
CA GLY A 103 -22.60 -15.15 -8.27
C GLY A 103 -21.35 -15.95 -7.83
N GLY A 104 -20.38 -15.33 -7.16
CA GLY A 104 -19.05 -15.89 -6.86
C GLY A 104 -18.53 -15.75 -5.41
N THR A 105 -19.31 -15.25 -4.44
CA THR A 105 -18.82 -15.03 -3.05
C THR A 105 -18.74 -16.28 -2.17
N ALA A 106 -19.06 -17.47 -2.65
CA ALA A 106 -18.75 -18.68 -1.89
C ALA A 106 -17.23 -18.98 -1.84
N VAL A 107 -16.41 -18.32 -2.67
CA VAL A 107 -14.96 -18.60 -2.77
C VAL A 107 -14.13 -17.67 -1.88
N VAL A 108 -14.56 -16.43 -1.63
CA VAL A 108 -13.78 -15.45 -0.85
C VAL A 108 -13.78 -15.79 0.65
N ASP A 109 -14.90 -16.29 1.19
CA ASP A 109 -14.95 -16.73 2.59
C ASP A 109 -14.17 -18.04 2.83
N LEU A 110 -14.10 -18.92 1.83
CA LEU A 110 -13.24 -20.12 1.87
C LEU A 110 -11.74 -19.77 1.78
N VAL A 111 -11.38 -18.68 1.09
CA VAL A 111 -9.99 -18.20 1.03
C VAL A 111 -9.59 -17.54 2.34
N LYS A 112 -10.44 -16.72 2.96
CA LYS A 112 -10.15 -16.13 4.28
C LYS A 112 -10.01 -17.20 5.38
N MET A 113 -10.88 -18.22 5.39
CA MET A 113 -10.72 -19.36 6.32
C MET A 113 -9.47 -20.20 6.04
N ALA A 114 -9.06 -20.36 4.78
CA ALA A 114 -7.83 -21.08 4.43
C ALA A 114 -6.55 -20.28 4.75
N GLU A 115 -6.61 -18.94 4.68
CA GLU A 115 -5.51 -18.05 5.06
C GLU A 115 -5.29 -18.06 6.59
N GLU A 116 -6.38 -18.05 7.36
CA GLU A 116 -6.30 -18.09 8.83
C GLU A 116 -5.73 -19.45 9.34
N ILE A 117 -6.07 -20.55 8.69
CA ILE A 117 -5.49 -21.88 8.99
C ILE A 117 -4.00 -21.93 8.60
N ALA A 118 -3.62 -21.39 7.43
CA ALA A 118 -2.23 -21.37 6.97
C ALA A 118 -1.31 -20.47 7.81
N ILE A 119 -1.82 -19.37 8.36
CA ILE A 119 -1.07 -18.49 9.28
C ILE A 119 -0.88 -19.18 10.65
N SER A 120 -1.85 -19.97 11.10
CA SER A 120 -1.74 -20.74 12.35
C SER A 120 -0.77 -21.94 12.28
N GLU A 121 -0.59 -22.54 11.10
CA GLU A 121 0.38 -23.62 10.89
C GLU A 121 1.81 -23.11 10.62
N THR A 122 1.97 -21.99 9.91
CA THR A 122 3.30 -21.41 9.61
C THR A 122 3.94 -20.68 10.80
N SER A 123 3.16 -20.21 11.76
CA SER A 123 3.67 -19.61 13.00
C SER A 123 4.26 -20.64 13.98
N LYS A 124 3.87 -21.93 13.88
CA LYS A 124 4.49 -23.03 14.66
C LYS A 124 5.77 -23.58 14.04
N GLN A 125 6.03 -23.34 12.76
CA GLN A 125 7.27 -23.77 12.09
C GLN A 125 8.35 -22.68 12.00
N LYS A 126 7.99 -21.38 12.05
CA LYS A 126 8.97 -20.28 11.98
C LYS A 126 9.72 -19.99 13.29
N SER A 127 9.28 -20.50 14.43
CA SER A 127 9.99 -20.27 15.70
C SER A 127 11.26 -21.13 15.88
N ASN A 128 11.47 -22.17 15.06
CA ASN A 128 12.69 -22.99 15.14
C ASN A 128 13.79 -22.60 14.13
N ASN A 129 13.46 -22.02 12.97
CA ASN A 129 14.46 -21.74 11.94
C ASN A 129 15.06 -20.32 11.98
N ASN A 130 14.37 -19.34 12.58
CA ASN A 130 14.90 -17.96 12.67
C ASN A 130 16.02 -17.79 13.71
N SER A 131 16.23 -18.77 14.61
CA SER A 131 17.31 -18.73 15.60
C SER A 131 18.67 -19.04 14.97
N GLU A 132 18.75 -19.98 14.02
CA GLU A 132 20.04 -20.42 13.47
C GLU A 132 20.58 -19.46 12.38
N GLU A 133 19.71 -18.84 11.60
CA GLU A 133 20.11 -17.91 10.53
C GLU A 133 20.57 -16.55 11.07
N ALA A 134 19.94 -16.09 12.18
CA ALA A 134 20.37 -14.91 12.91
C ALA A 134 21.74 -15.09 13.59
N ASP A 135 22.04 -16.29 14.09
CA ASP A 135 23.32 -16.60 14.72
C ASP A 135 24.48 -16.66 13.73
N LEU A 136 24.26 -17.16 12.50
CA LEU A 136 25.25 -17.14 11.42
C LEU A 136 25.57 -15.73 10.93
N ALA A 137 24.56 -14.89 10.73
CA ALA A 137 24.74 -13.50 10.31
C ALA A 137 25.48 -12.69 11.39
N LYS A 138 25.12 -12.89 12.67
CA LYS A 138 25.79 -12.25 13.80
C LYS A 138 27.24 -12.71 13.95
N LYS A 139 27.53 -13.99 13.71
CA LYS A 139 28.89 -14.54 13.73
C LYS A 139 29.77 -13.97 12.61
N MET A 140 29.24 -13.86 11.39
CA MET A 140 29.96 -13.21 10.28
C MET A 140 30.21 -11.72 10.53
N LEU A 141 29.28 -11.03 11.20
CA LEU A 141 29.46 -9.63 11.55
C LEU A 141 30.54 -9.47 12.63
N LEU A 142 30.57 -10.35 13.63
CA LEU A 142 31.64 -10.37 14.63
C LEU A 142 33.00 -10.69 13.99
N GLU A 143 33.09 -11.63 13.05
CA GLU A 143 34.36 -11.95 12.39
C GLU A 143 34.90 -10.80 11.52
N ARG A 144 34.01 -9.98 10.93
CA ARG A 144 34.41 -8.80 10.14
C ARG A 144 34.80 -7.58 10.98
N TYR A 145 34.31 -7.46 12.20
CA TYR A 145 34.45 -6.26 13.03
C TYR A 145 35.09 -6.53 14.40
N ALA A 146 35.42 -7.77 14.73
CA ALA A 146 36.26 -8.09 15.87
C ALA A 146 37.68 -7.63 15.53
N PHE A 147 38.07 -6.52 16.12
CA PHE A 147 39.47 -6.18 16.26
C PHE A 147 40.12 -7.23 17.15
N GLU A 148 41.17 -7.90 16.66
CA GLU A 148 42.11 -8.60 17.54
C GLU A 148 42.75 -7.53 18.43
N GLU A 149 42.25 -7.38 19.65
CA GLU A 149 43.01 -6.76 20.73
C GLU A 149 44.13 -7.76 21.07
N SER A 150 45.23 -7.66 20.33
CA SER A 150 46.48 -8.31 20.67
C SER A 150 47.24 -7.35 21.58
N ASP A 151 47.36 -7.77 22.84
CA ASP A 151 48.38 -7.29 23.77
C ASP A 151 49.78 -7.29 23.11
N ASP A 152 50.57 -6.28 23.48
CA ASP A 152 51.98 -6.04 23.16
C ASP A 152 52.83 -7.29 22.90
N ASP A 153 53.59 -7.31 21.80
CA ASP A 153 55.06 -7.27 21.82
C ASP A 153 55.73 -7.45 20.43
N GLU A 154 56.70 -6.57 20.16
CA GLU A 154 57.98 -6.84 19.47
C GLU A 154 58.10 -6.92 17.92
N ALA A 155 58.66 -5.82 17.37
CA ALA A 155 59.60 -5.65 16.25
C ALA A 155 59.78 -6.76 15.18
N GLY A 156 59.59 -6.38 13.91
CA GLY A 156 60.13 -7.14 12.76
C GLY A 156 59.69 -6.64 11.38
N HIS A 157 60.52 -5.81 10.77
CA HIS A 157 60.42 -5.30 9.39
C HIS A 157 60.55 -6.40 8.32
N VAL A 158 59.65 -6.50 7.33
CA VAL A 158 59.95 -6.90 5.93
C VAL A 158 58.89 -6.33 4.96
N GLU A 159 59.32 -5.48 4.03
CA GLU A 159 58.59 -5.07 2.82
C GLU A 159 58.48 -6.24 1.80
N GLY A 160 57.34 -6.38 1.12
CA GLY A 160 57.14 -7.41 0.11
C GLY A 160 55.84 -7.29 -0.68
N ASP A 161 55.85 -6.36 -1.61
CA ASP A 161 54.96 -6.07 -2.74
C ASP A 161 54.18 -7.28 -3.35
N GLY A 162 52.88 -7.10 -3.61
CA GLY A 162 52.09 -8.05 -4.41
C GLY A 162 50.56 -7.96 -4.31
N ALA A 163 49.96 -7.07 -5.11
CA ALA A 163 48.57 -7.06 -5.58
C ALA A 163 47.47 -6.49 -4.65
N ASP A 164 47.43 -5.16 -4.62
CA ASP A 164 46.22 -4.35 -4.50
C ASP A 164 45.26 -4.62 -5.66
N GLU A 165 44.03 -5.04 -5.37
CA GLU A 165 42.82 -4.47 -6.00
C GLU A 165 41.55 -4.94 -5.27
N GLY A 166 40.89 -4.01 -4.59
CA GLY A 166 39.48 -4.17 -4.22
C GLY A 166 38.99 -3.37 -3.00
N GLY A 167 39.90 -2.81 -2.20
CA GLY A 167 39.58 -2.03 -0.99
C GLY A 167 39.38 -0.53 -1.23
N GLY A 168 38.86 -0.13 -2.40
CA GLY A 168 38.59 1.29 -2.70
C GLY A 168 37.24 1.77 -2.15
N PRO A 169 37.07 3.08 -1.87
CA PRO A 169 35.77 3.66 -1.51
C PRO A 169 34.72 3.26 -2.53
N ILE A 170 33.58 2.75 -2.07
CA ILE A 170 32.50 2.29 -2.96
C ILE A 170 32.00 3.50 -3.76
N ASP A 171 32.37 3.57 -5.03
CA ASP A 171 31.90 4.60 -5.96
C ASP A 171 30.37 4.49 -6.09
N ASN A 172 29.66 5.62 -6.04
CA ASN A 172 28.19 5.66 -6.14
C ASN A 172 27.66 4.92 -7.37
N ARG A 173 28.50 4.86 -8.42
CA ARG A 173 28.23 4.10 -9.64
C ARG A 173 28.20 2.58 -9.42
N ALA A 174 29.01 2.04 -8.53
CA ALA A 174 29.02 0.61 -8.19
C ALA A 174 27.78 0.23 -7.36
N VAL A 175 27.39 1.07 -6.39
CA VAL A 175 26.16 0.89 -5.59
C VAL A 175 24.93 0.91 -6.49
N ALA A 176 24.84 1.87 -7.42
CA ALA A 176 23.72 1.96 -8.35
C ALA A 176 23.61 0.71 -9.24
N LYS A 177 24.74 0.19 -9.74
CA LYS A 177 24.75 -1.05 -10.52
C LYS A 177 24.28 -2.25 -9.69
N GLN A 178 24.73 -2.37 -8.44
CA GLN A 178 24.31 -3.45 -7.55
C GLN A 178 22.79 -3.38 -7.25
N MET A 179 22.26 -2.19 -6.97
CA MET A 179 20.83 -1.97 -6.75
C MET A 179 19.99 -2.33 -7.98
N THR A 180 20.45 -1.99 -9.19
CA THR A 180 19.74 -2.39 -10.42
C THR A 180 19.76 -3.89 -10.66
N LEU A 181 20.86 -4.56 -10.30
CA LEU A 181 21.02 -6.00 -10.45
C LEU A 181 20.13 -6.76 -9.47
N GLU A 182 20.06 -6.31 -8.21
CA GLU A 182 19.16 -6.85 -7.19
C GLU A 182 17.69 -6.64 -7.56
N LYS A 183 17.31 -5.47 -8.08
CA LYS A 183 15.94 -5.20 -8.55
C LYS A 183 15.54 -6.14 -9.68
N ASN A 184 16.44 -6.38 -10.64
CA ASN A 184 16.21 -7.32 -11.73
C ASN A 184 16.12 -8.77 -11.26
N GLN A 185 16.91 -9.17 -10.27
CA GLN A 185 16.80 -10.50 -9.65
C GLN A 185 15.46 -10.68 -8.90
N LYS A 186 15.04 -9.68 -8.12
CA LYS A 186 13.74 -9.69 -7.43
C LYS A 186 12.57 -9.83 -8.41
N LEU A 187 12.58 -9.09 -9.52
CA LEU A 187 11.57 -9.21 -10.57
C LEU A 187 11.55 -10.63 -11.18
N ARG A 188 12.72 -11.22 -11.48
CA ARG A 188 12.79 -12.60 -11.99
C ARG A 188 12.22 -13.62 -11.00
N ASN A 189 12.49 -13.46 -9.71
CA ASN A 189 11.97 -14.36 -8.67
C ASN A 189 10.45 -14.23 -8.54
N GLN A 190 9.89 -13.01 -8.57
CA GLN A 190 8.44 -12.79 -8.55
C GLN A 190 7.73 -13.47 -9.75
N PHE A 191 8.32 -13.43 -10.94
CA PHE A 191 7.77 -14.14 -12.11
C PHE A 191 7.81 -15.66 -11.95
N GLN A 192 8.83 -16.22 -11.30
CA GLN A 192 8.92 -17.66 -11.05
C GLN A 192 7.92 -18.11 -9.97
N GLU A 193 7.77 -17.32 -8.91
CA GLU A 193 6.77 -17.55 -7.85
C GLU A 193 5.34 -17.49 -8.41
N SER A 194 5.04 -16.53 -9.29
CA SER A 194 3.73 -16.43 -9.97
C SER A 194 3.40 -17.70 -10.78
N LYS A 195 4.37 -18.25 -11.52
CA LYS A 195 4.19 -19.52 -12.27
C LYS A 195 4.01 -20.72 -11.36
N LYS A 196 4.71 -20.78 -10.22
CA LYS A 196 4.57 -21.85 -9.23
C LYS A 196 3.20 -21.79 -8.54
N MET A 197 2.80 -20.60 -8.09
CA MET A 197 1.48 -20.34 -7.49
C MET A 197 0.33 -20.67 -8.45
N SER A 198 0.46 -20.33 -9.74
CA SER A 198 -0.53 -20.68 -10.76
C SER A 198 -0.67 -22.20 -10.94
N LYS A 199 0.45 -22.94 -10.94
CA LYS A 199 0.42 -24.41 -11.01
C LYS A 199 -0.19 -25.04 -9.76
N GLU A 200 0.13 -24.53 -8.58
CA GLU A 200 -0.42 -25.01 -7.31
C GLU A 200 -1.93 -24.74 -7.20
N ALA A 201 -2.39 -23.55 -7.59
CA ALA A 201 -3.82 -23.23 -7.67
C ALA A 201 -4.56 -24.18 -8.63
N SER A 202 -3.97 -24.47 -9.80
CA SER A 202 -4.54 -25.40 -10.76
C SER A 202 -4.58 -26.85 -10.24
N ALA A 203 -3.56 -27.28 -9.48
CA ALA A 203 -3.53 -28.58 -8.83
C ALA A 203 -4.58 -28.70 -7.71
N ARG A 204 -4.71 -27.68 -6.86
CA ARG A 204 -5.74 -27.60 -5.81
C ARG A 204 -7.14 -27.67 -6.39
N GLY A 205 -7.42 -26.92 -7.46
CA GLY A 205 -8.72 -26.97 -8.14
C GLY A 205 -9.08 -28.33 -8.75
N LYS A 206 -8.08 -29.15 -9.15
CA LYS A 206 -8.32 -30.54 -9.58
C LYS A 206 -8.69 -31.45 -8.41
N ILE A 207 -7.99 -31.31 -7.28
CA ILE A 207 -8.26 -32.08 -6.05
C ILE A 207 -9.66 -31.73 -5.52
N GLU A 208 -10.00 -30.46 -5.44
CA GLU A 208 -11.30 -30.01 -4.96
C GLU A 208 -12.46 -30.52 -5.84
N LYS A 209 -12.31 -30.45 -7.18
CA LYS A 209 -13.28 -31.05 -8.11
C LYS A 209 -13.42 -32.56 -7.92
N SER A 210 -12.35 -33.25 -7.54
CA SER A 210 -12.37 -34.69 -7.27
C SER A 210 -13.09 -35.00 -5.95
N LEU A 211 -12.83 -34.22 -4.90
CA LEU A 211 -13.48 -34.34 -3.60
C LEU A 211 -14.98 -34.02 -3.68
N ALA A 212 -15.36 -32.94 -4.37
CA ALA A 212 -16.77 -32.60 -4.59
C ALA A 212 -17.53 -33.68 -5.38
N LYS A 213 -16.88 -34.33 -6.36
CA LYS A 213 -17.46 -35.48 -7.07
C LYS A 213 -17.62 -36.69 -6.17
N GLU A 214 -16.65 -36.97 -5.30
CA GLU A 214 -16.72 -38.06 -4.34
C GLU A 214 -17.80 -37.82 -3.28
N GLU A 215 -17.93 -36.59 -2.78
CA GLU A 215 -18.96 -36.21 -1.82
C GLU A 215 -20.36 -36.33 -2.44
N ARG A 216 -20.55 -35.90 -3.69
CA ARG A 216 -21.81 -36.13 -4.43
C ARG A 216 -22.13 -37.62 -4.57
N ARG A 217 -21.13 -38.48 -4.83
CA ARG A 217 -21.32 -39.93 -4.87
C ARG A 217 -21.70 -40.51 -3.51
N LYS A 218 -21.08 -40.03 -2.43
CA LYS A 218 -21.43 -40.42 -1.05
C LYS A 218 -22.85 -40.01 -0.68
N ARG A 219 -23.28 -38.78 -0.99
CA ARG A 219 -24.65 -38.31 -0.76
C ARG A 219 -25.69 -39.09 -1.58
N ALA A 220 -25.36 -39.44 -2.83
CA ALA A 220 -26.22 -40.28 -3.66
C ALA A 220 -26.35 -41.72 -3.12
N ASN A 221 -25.25 -42.32 -2.67
CA ASN A 221 -25.26 -43.67 -2.08
C ASN A 221 -25.97 -43.73 -0.71
N LYS A 222 -26.01 -42.61 0.03
CA LYS A 222 -26.68 -42.53 1.35
C LYS A 222 -28.21 -42.34 1.26
N GLY A 223 -28.77 -42.23 0.05
CA GLY A 223 -30.22 -42.10 -0.15
C GLY A 223 -30.83 -40.77 0.30
N GLU A 224 -30.02 -39.78 0.70
CA GLU A 224 -30.45 -38.47 1.23
C GLU A 224 -30.87 -37.47 0.13
N ARG A 225 -31.28 -37.92 -1.06
CA ARG A 225 -32.01 -37.04 -1.99
C ARG A 225 -33.43 -36.91 -1.45
N LYS A 226 -33.69 -35.87 -0.66
CA LYS A 226 -35.06 -35.37 -0.47
C LYS A 226 -35.67 -35.17 -1.87
N ARG A 227 -36.72 -35.94 -2.16
CA ARG A 227 -37.57 -35.75 -3.33
C ARG A 227 -38.21 -34.37 -3.28
#